data_AF-A0A8T6YC49-F1
#
_entry.id   AF-A0A8T6YC49-F1
#
_cell.length_a   1.000
_cell.length_b   1.000
_cell.length_c   1.000
_cell.angle_alpha   90.00
_cell.angle_beta   90.00
_cell.angle_gamma   90.00
#
_symmetry.space_group_name_H-M   'P 1'
#
loop_
_entity.id
_entity.type
_entity.pdbx_description
1 polymer ?
#
loop_
_entity_poly.entity_id
_entity_poly.type
_entity_poly.pdbx_seq_one_letter_code
_entity_poly.pdbx_strand_id
1 'polypeptide(L)'
;MDQPKRFNELKTCIPGISSKVLTQNLSELQKSGIVEKKMIPDKPEKTEYILTEKGRDLRAVMMEMRTWGERWLVPAGIKNDEQFGTLGRMPENA
;
A
#
# COMPACT_ATOMS: atom_id res chain seq x y z
N MET A 1 5.28 -8.18 -3.46
CA MET A 1 5.25 -8.23 -1.97
C MET A 1 4.87 -9.65 -1.63
N ASP A 2 5.81 -10.57 -1.84
CA ASP A 2 5.54 -12.00 -1.75
C ASP A 2 6.02 -12.59 -0.42
N GLN A 3 6.69 -11.75 0.39
CA GLN A 3 7.14 -12.09 1.74
C GLN A 3 6.19 -11.50 2.79
N PRO A 4 5.86 -12.26 3.87
CA PRO A 4 5.10 -11.75 5.00
C PRO A 4 5.76 -10.52 5.59
N LYS A 5 4.97 -9.52 5.98
CA LYS A 5 5.48 -8.30 6.63
C LYS A 5 4.80 -8.05 7.97
N ARG A 6 5.57 -7.52 8.92
CA ARG A 6 5.07 -7.09 10.23
C ARG A 6 4.43 -5.71 10.13
N PHE A 7 3.58 -5.37 11.10
CA PHE A 7 2.93 -4.05 11.15
C PHE A 7 3.92 -2.89 11.08
N ASN A 8 5.01 -2.95 11.86
CA ASN A 8 6.02 -1.88 11.87
C ASN A 8 6.75 -1.77 10.54
N GLU A 9 7.03 -2.88 9.86
CA GLU A 9 7.67 -2.85 8.54
C GLU A 9 6.74 -2.21 7.50
N LEU A 10 5.45 -2.54 7.53
CA LEU A 10 4.44 -1.92 6.66
C LEU A 10 4.32 -0.42 6.94
N LYS A 11 4.36 -0.01 8.21
CA LYS A 11 4.33 1.39 8.60
C LYS A 11 5.56 2.15 8.09
N THR A 12 6.75 1.55 8.17
CA THR A 12 7.99 2.15 7.65
C THR A 12 7.97 2.27 6.13
N CYS A 13 7.33 1.34 5.41
CA CYS A 13 7.20 1.41 3.96
C CYS A 13 6.27 2.53 3.46
N ILE A 14 5.44 3.13 4.33
CA ILE A 14 4.47 4.17 3.96
C ILE A 14 4.72 5.41 4.84
N PRO A 15 5.65 6.30 4.44
CA PRO A 15 5.94 7.51 5.19
C PRO A 15 4.67 8.36 5.43
N GLY A 16 4.49 8.85 6.65
CA GLY A 16 3.37 9.73 7.01
C GLY A 16 2.06 9.03 7.35
N ILE A 17 1.94 7.70 7.22
CA ILE A 17 0.71 7.00 7.62
C ILE A 17 0.59 6.92 9.15
N SER A 18 -0.59 7.27 9.68
CA SER A 18 -0.89 7.04 11.10
C SER A 18 -1.15 5.56 11.37
N SER A 19 -0.81 5.09 12.58
CA SER A 19 -1.10 3.70 12.97
C SER A 19 -2.59 3.37 12.87
N LYS A 20 -3.47 4.33 13.16
CA LYS A 20 -4.93 4.16 13.07
C LYS A 20 -5.38 3.90 11.62
N VAL A 21 -4.90 4.70 10.67
CA VAL A 21 -5.23 4.54 9.25
C VAL A 21 -4.66 3.25 8.69
N LEU A 22 -3.41 2.89 9.05
CA LEU A 22 -2.82 1.63 8.63
C LEU A 22 -3.64 0.42 9.13
N THR A 23 -4.04 0.43 10.41
CA THR A 23 -4.91 -0.63 10.97
C THR A 23 -6.26 -0.69 10.26
N GLN A 24 -6.89 0.46 9.99
CA GLN A 24 -8.16 0.52 9.27
C GLN A 24 -8.04 -0.08 7.86
N ASN A 25 -7.04 0.37 7.10
CA ASN A 25 -6.78 -0.12 5.74
C ASN A 25 -6.48 -1.63 5.74
N LEU A 26 -5.67 -2.12 6.68
CA LEU A 26 -5.39 -3.55 6.81
C LEU A 26 -6.67 -4.34 7.13
N SER A 27 -7.54 -3.82 8.01
CA SER A 27 -8.82 -4.46 8.30
C SER A 27 -9.73 -4.55 7.07
N GLU A 28 -9.78 -3.50 6.24
CA GLU A 28 -10.56 -3.48 5.00
C GLU A 28 -9.99 -4.43 3.94
N LEU A 29 -8.66 -4.46 3.79
CA LEU A 29 -7.98 -5.41 2.89
C LEU A 29 -8.16 -6.86 3.34
N GLN A 30 -8.25 -7.11 4.65
CA GLN A 30 -8.62 -8.42 5.17
C GLN A 30 -10.07 -8.78 4.89
N LYS A 31 -11.02 -7.87 5.15
CA LYS A 31 -12.45 -8.08 4.87
C LYS A 31 -12.72 -8.35 3.40
N SER A 32 -11.97 -7.71 2.51
CA SER A 32 -12.05 -7.94 1.05
C SER A 32 -11.30 -9.19 0.57
N GLY A 33 -10.60 -9.90 1.46
CA GLY A 33 -9.85 -11.12 1.15
C GLY A 33 -8.58 -10.86 0.33
N ILE A 34 -8.04 -9.64 0.35
CA ILE A 34 -6.82 -9.23 -0.37
C ILE A 34 -5.57 -9.51 0.49
N VAL A 35 -5.69 -9.34 1.81
CA VAL A 35 -4.63 -9.59 2.80
C VAL A 35 -5.08 -10.61 3.81
N GLU A 36 -4.19 -11.51 4.22
CA GLU A 36 -4.37 -12.43 5.33
C GLU A 36 -3.46 -12.02 6.50
N LYS A 37 -3.97 -12.15 7.73
CA LYS A 37 -3.20 -11.95 8.97
C LYS A 37 -2.89 -13.31 9.57
N LYS A 38 -1.60 -13.62 9.68
CA LYS A 38 -1.10 -14.83 10.34
C LYS A 38 -0.55 -14.48 11.72
N MET A 39 -1.07 -15.15 12.74
CA MET A 39 -0.46 -15.11 14.07
C MET A 39 0.57 -16.22 14.16
N ILE A 40 1.83 -15.84 14.36
CA ILE A 40 2.92 -16.77 14.56
C ILE A 40 3.06 -16.96 16.07
N PRO A 41 2.88 -18.19 16.59
CA PRO A 41 3.11 -18.51 17.98
C PRO A 41 4.61 -18.46 18.25
N ASP A 42 5.10 -17.27 18.61
CA ASP A 42 6.47 -16.99 19.02
C ASP A 42 6.45 -16.18 20.33
N LYS A 43 7.58 -16.10 21.05
CA LYS A 43 7.72 -15.23 22.23
C LYS A 43 8.63 -14.05 21.87
N PRO A 44 8.11 -12.81 21.73
CA PRO A 44 6.72 -12.35 21.85
C PRO A 44 5.87 -12.68 20.62
N GLU A 45 4.55 -12.77 20.78
CA GLU A 45 3.62 -13.12 19.69
C GLU A 45 3.78 -12.16 18.51
N LYS A 46 4.03 -12.71 17.31
CA LYS A 46 4.25 -11.92 16.09
C LYS A 46 3.02 -12.01 15.20
N THR A 47 2.57 -10.85 14.74
CA THR A 47 1.56 -10.74 13.69
C THR A 47 2.23 -10.42 12.37
N GLU A 48 1.96 -11.24 11.36
CA GLU A 48 2.41 -11.05 9.99
C GLU A 48 1.23 -10.87 9.05
N TYR A 49 1.41 -10.04 8.03
CA TYR A 49 0.43 -9.78 6.98
C TYR A 49 1.00 -10.26 5.63
N ILE A 50 0.20 -11.02 4.89
CA ILE A 50 0.57 -11.58 3.58
C ILE A 50 -0.54 -11.31 2.57
N LEU A 51 -0.19 -11.11 1.30
CA LEU A 51 -1.17 -11.04 0.23
C LEU A 51 -1.75 -12.42 -0.05
N THR A 52 -3.07 -12.49 -0.21
CA THR A 52 -3.74 -13.68 -0.74
C THR A 52 -3.48 -13.82 -2.23
N GLU A 53 -3.94 -14.91 -2.82
CA GLU A 53 -3.95 -15.08 -4.29
C GLU A 53 -4.72 -13.94 -4.98
N LYS A 54 -5.90 -13.60 -4.47
CA LYS A 54 -6.70 -12.45 -4.93
C LYS A 54 -5.92 -11.14 -4.85
N GLY A 55 -5.18 -10.92 -3.77
CA GLY A 55 -4.36 -9.72 -3.62
C GLY A 55 -3.14 -9.68 -4.55
N ARG A 56 -2.57 -10.84 -4.90
CA ARG A 56 -1.52 -10.94 -5.91
C ARG A 56 -2.04 -10.62 -7.30
N ASP A 57 -3.21 -11.16 -7.66
CA ASP A 57 -3.84 -10.93 -8.96
C ASP A 57 -4.22 -9.46 -9.18
N LEU A 58 -4.71 -8.79 -8.13
CA LEU A 58 -5.04 -7.35 -8.16
C LEU A 58 -3.85 -6.46 -8.57
N ARG A 59 -2.61 -6.93 -8.40
CA ARG A 59 -1.41 -6.17 -8.81
C ARG A 59 -1.46 -5.79 -10.28
N ALA A 60 -1.90 -6.69 -11.16
CA ALA A 60 -1.93 -6.43 -12.59
C ALA A 60 -2.87 -5.24 -12.90
N VAL A 61 -4.08 -5.26 -12.34
CA VAL A 61 -5.05 -4.17 -12.50
C VAL A 61 -4.52 -2.84 -11.98
N MET A 62 -3.89 -2.84 -10.79
CA MET A 62 -3.28 -1.64 -10.21
C MET A 62 -2.15 -1.07 -11.09
N MET A 63 -1.38 -1.93 -11.75
CA MET A 63 -0.33 -1.51 -12.69
C MET A 63 -0.92 -0.88 -13.95
N GLU A 64 -1.97 -1.47 -14.53
CA GLU A 64 -2.66 -0.89 -15.69
C GLU A 64 -3.27 0.48 -15.37
N MET A 65 -3.89 0.61 -14.19
CA MET A 65 -4.40 1.91 -13.71
C MET A 65 -3.29 2.95 -13.57
N ARG A 66 -2.13 2.54 -13.05
CA ARG A 66 -0.94 3.41 -12.98
C ARG A 66 -0.50 3.84 -14.38
N THR A 67 -0.33 2.90 -15.30
CA THR A 67 0.13 3.18 -16.67
C THR A 67 -0.82 4.12 -17.40
N TRP A 68 -2.13 3.95 -17.22
CA TRP A 68 -3.13 4.88 -17.71
C TRP A 68 -2.97 6.28 -17.08
N GLY A 69 -2.80 6.35 -15.76
CA GLY A 69 -2.61 7.61 -15.04
C GLY A 69 -1.33 8.35 -15.47
N GLU A 70 -0.23 7.63 -15.65
CA GLU A 70 1.04 8.19 -16.14
C GLU A 70 0.90 8.75 -17.56
N ARG A 71 0.04 8.15 -18.40
CA ARG A 71 -0.19 8.62 -19.77
C ARG A 71 -1.03 9.89 -19.85
N TRP A 72 -2.01 10.05 -18.96
CA TRP A 72 -3.05 11.08 -19.12
C TRP A 72 -3.12 12.11 -18.00
N LEU A 73 -2.66 11.77 -16.79
CA LEU A 73 -2.79 12.61 -15.61
C LEU A 73 -1.46 13.26 -15.18
N VAL A 74 -0.32 12.75 -15.66
CA VAL A 74 1.01 13.30 -15.35
C VAL A 74 1.48 14.16 -16.52
N PRO A 75 1.60 15.49 -16.36
CA PRO A 75 2.16 16.36 -17.39
C PRO A 75 3.60 15.95 -17.73
N ALA A 76 3.94 15.94 -19.03
CA ALA A 76 5.29 15.66 -19.52
C ALA A 76 6.28 16.69 -18.94
N GLY A 77 6.96 16.34 -17.85
CA GLY A 77 7.85 17.23 -17.12
C GLY A 77 7.98 16.90 -15.63
N ILE A 78 7.01 16.20 -15.06
CA ILE A 78 7.11 15.66 -13.70
C ILE A 78 7.68 14.24 -13.79
N LYS A 79 9.00 14.11 -13.63
CA LYS A 79 9.58 12.81 -13.28
C LYS A 79 9.07 12.49 -11.88
N ASN A 80 8.22 11.46 -11.76
CA ASN A 80 7.84 10.90 -10.47
C ASN A 80 9.11 10.31 -9.86
N ASP A 81 9.85 11.12 -9.10
CA ASP A 81 10.84 10.58 -8.19
C ASP A 81 10.13 9.60 -7.27
N GLU A 82 10.72 8.41 -7.18
CA GLU A 82 10.22 7.28 -6.44
C GLU A 82 9.89 7.70 -5.01
N GLN A 83 8.59 7.86 -4.72
CA GLN A 83 7.95 7.61 -3.42
C GLN A 83 6.51 8.11 -3.49
N PHE A 84 5.54 7.19 -3.47
CA PHE A 84 4.17 7.52 -3.08
C PHE A 84 4.21 8.05 -1.63
N GLY A 85 4.42 9.36 -1.47
CA GLY A 85 4.63 10.02 -0.18
C GLY A 85 4.30 11.52 -0.15
N THR A 86 3.82 12.11 -1.24
CA THR A 86 3.42 13.53 -1.30
C THR A 86 2.16 13.75 -2.15
N LEU A 87 1.07 13.04 -1.83
CA LEU A 87 -0.27 13.54 -2.17
C LEU A 87 -0.55 14.75 -1.26
N GLY A 88 -0.04 15.93 -1.63
CA GLY A 88 -0.12 17.11 -0.77
C GLY A 88 0.39 18.43 -1.32
N ARG A 89 0.68 18.55 -2.62
CA ARG A 89 0.78 19.88 -3.25
C ARG A 89 0.02 19.90 -4.56
N MET A 90 -1.28 20.15 -4.45
CA MET A 90 -1.93 20.90 -5.52
C MET A 90 -1.41 22.34 -5.44
N PRO A 91 -1.04 22.99 -6.55
CA PRO A 91 -1.00 24.44 -6.58
C PRO A 91 -2.43 24.94 -6.38
N GLU A 92 -2.63 25.72 -5.32
CA GLU A 92 -3.81 26.55 -5.13
C GLU A 92 -3.82 27.57 -6.29
N ASN A 93 -4.62 27.30 -7.31
CA ASN A 93 -4.85 28.20 -8.43
C ASN A 93 -6.30 28.68 -8.38
N ALA A 94 -6.52 29.85 -7.76
CA ALA A 94 -7.32 30.98 -8.25
C ALA A 94 -7.30 32.10 -7.21
#